data_AF-A0A953KSC7-F1
#
_entry.id   AF-A0A953KSC7-F1
#
_cell.length_a   1.000
_cell.length_b   1.000
_cell.length_c   1.000
_cell.angle_alpha   90.00
_cell.angle_beta   90.00
_cell.angle_gamma   90.00
#
_symmetry.space_group_name_H-M   'P 1'
#
loop_
_entity.id
_entity.type
_entity.pdbx_description
1 polymer ?
#
loop_
_entity_poly.entity_id
_entity_poly.type
_entity_poly.pdbx_seq_one_letter_code
_entity_poly.pdbx_strand_id
1 'polypeptide(L)'
;MTMLRIGDFSRLAQVSIRALRLYDEMGLLKPAQIDRFTDYRYYAVEQLPRLNRILALKDLGLALDQIRSLIERDLPIEQLEGMLLMKQQDLEQSLKQESIRLQRVEARLRQLRREGVAPAYDVVVKSATAQWIAGRRIVIPTLDDMATIRCHAFTEVLATFTALRLKPGDKEMAIYHVEEYAEENLDTELAYGIDPAQASRFEGTGLVARQLPFAPLT
;
A
#
# COMPACT_ATOMS: atom_id res chain seq x y z
N MET A 1 -15.44 33.86 -38.91
CA MET A 1 -16.07 32.82 -38.07
C MET A 1 -16.19 31.57 -38.88
N THR A 2 -15.36 30.58 -38.59
CA THR A 2 -15.40 29.29 -39.29
C THR A 2 -16.42 28.39 -38.60
N MET A 3 -17.53 28.13 -39.27
CA MET A 3 -18.62 27.28 -38.78
C MET A 3 -18.39 25.84 -39.22
N LEU A 4 -18.44 24.91 -38.26
CA LEU A 4 -18.26 23.48 -38.47
C LEU A 4 -19.56 22.75 -38.14
N ARG A 5 -19.92 21.76 -38.96
CA ARG A 5 -20.99 20.83 -38.60
C ARG A 5 -20.58 20.08 -37.34
N ILE A 6 -21.56 19.69 -36.52
CA ILE A 6 -21.30 18.94 -35.27
C ILE A 6 -20.36 17.73 -35.44
N GLY A 7 -20.41 17.04 -36.59
CA GLY A 7 -19.50 15.93 -36.88
C GLY A 7 -18.06 16.35 -37.13
N ASP A 8 -17.83 17.48 -37.81
CA ASP A 8 -16.49 18.01 -38.07
C ASP A 8 -15.89 18.58 -36.77
N PHE A 9 -16.71 19.30 -36.00
CA PHE A 9 -16.34 19.82 -34.68
C PHE A 9 -16.04 18.69 -33.69
N SER A 10 -16.82 17.61 -33.71
CA SER A 10 -16.60 16.40 -32.92
C SER A 10 -15.23 15.76 -33.21
N ARG A 11 -14.86 15.64 -34.50
CA ARG A 11 -13.54 15.09 -34.88
C ARG A 11 -12.40 16.01 -34.48
N LEU A 12 -12.57 17.32 -34.67
CA LEU A 12 -11.56 18.31 -34.32
C LEU A 12 -11.31 18.35 -32.80
N ALA A 13 -12.37 18.31 -32.00
CA ALA A 13 -12.28 18.37 -30.54
C ALA A 13 -12.08 17.00 -29.88
N GLN A 14 -12.11 15.90 -30.65
CA GLN A 14 -12.09 14.52 -30.13
C GLN A 14 -13.18 14.22 -29.08
N VAL A 15 -14.34 14.86 -29.22
CA VAL A 15 -15.50 14.66 -28.34
C VAL A 15 -16.63 14.05 -29.15
N SER A 16 -17.31 13.04 -28.61
CA SER A 16 -18.43 12.42 -29.31
C SER A 16 -19.56 13.40 -29.62
N ILE A 17 -20.24 13.22 -30.75
CA ILE A 17 -21.45 13.98 -31.11
C ILE A 17 -22.51 13.90 -30.01
N ARG A 18 -22.64 12.75 -29.35
CA ARG A 18 -23.56 12.55 -28.22
C ARG A 18 -23.23 13.47 -27.04
N ALA A 19 -21.95 13.61 -26.70
CA ALA A 19 -21.53 14.53 -25.63
C ALA A 19 -21.77 15.99 -26.01
N LEU A 20 -21.54 16.39 -27.26
CA LEU A 20 -21.85 17.75 -27.72
C LEU A 20 -23.35 18.07 -27.64
N ARG A 21 -24.22 17.11 -27.98
CA ARG A 21 -25.68 17.25 -27.80
C ARG A 21 -26.07 17.36 -26.33
N LEU A 22 -25.47 16.53 -25.48
CA LEU A 22 -25.70 16.63 -24.04
C LEU A 22 -25.26 18.00 -23.49
N TYR A 23 -24.12 18.53 -23.92
CA TYR A 23 -23.65 19.84 -23.48
C TYR A 23 -24.53 20.98 -23.99
N ASP A 24 -25.13 20.85 -25.17
CA ASP A 24 -26.14 21.77 -25.69
C ASP A 24 -27.41 21.73 -24.83
N GLU A 25 -27.96 20.53 -24.59
CA GLU A 25 -29.15 20.31 -23.75
C GLU A 25 -28.97 20.86 -22.33
N MET A 26 -27.78 20.69 -21.75
CA MET A 26 -27.43 21.21 -20.43
C MET A 26 -27.06 22.70 -20.43
N GLY A 27 -27.00 23.36 -21.59
CA GLY A 27 -26.60 24.77 -21.72
C GLY A 27 -25.10 25.03 -21.50
N LEU A 28 -24.28 23.99 -21.34
CA LEU A 28 -22.83 24.09 -21.18
C LEU A 28 -22.15 24.62 -22.44
N LEU A 29 -22.54 24.12 -23.60
CA LEU A 29 -22.01 24.51 -24.90
C LEU A 29 -23.10 24.46 -25.97
N LYS A 30 -23.77 25.60 -26.17
CA LYS A 30 -24.78 25.75 -27.22
C LYS A 30 -24.12 25.83 -28.61
N PRO A 31 -24.74 25.27 -29.66
CA PRO A 31 -24.30 25.51 -31.03
C PRO A 31 -24.37 27.00 -31.35
N ALA A 32 -23.41 27.50 -32.13
CA ALA A 32 -23.43 28.88 -32.60
C ALA A 32 -24.61 29.14 -33.55
N GLN A 33 -25.05 28.10 -34.28
CA GLN A 33 -26.22 28.17 -35.16
C GLN A 33 -26.93 26.82 -35.23
N ILE A 34 -28.26 26.87 -35.26
CA ILE A 34 -29.12 25.73 -35.60
C ILE A 34 -29.80 26.08 -36.92
N ASP A 35 -29.66 25.19 -37.91
CA ASP A 35 -30.34 25.34 -39.19
C ASP A 35 -31.85 25.18 -39.02
N ARG A 36 -32.62 26.17 -39.47
CA ARG A 36 -34.06 26.25 -39.22
C ARG A 36 -34.89 25.23 -40.02
N PHE A 37 -34.33 24.65 -41.08
CA PHE A 37 -35.05 23.73 -41.98
C PHE A 37 -34.69 22.27 -41.70
N THR A 38 -33.49 22.03 -41.19
CA THR A 38 -32.92 20.68 -41.03
C THR A 38 -32.56 20.32 -39.59
N ASP A 39 -32.65 21.28 -38.65
CA ASP A 39 -32.26 21.15 -37.24
C ASP A 39 -30.77 20.76 -37.03
N TYR A 40 -29.95 20.95 -38.08
CA TYR A 40 -28.51 20.68 -38.01
C TYR A 40 -27.81 21.72 -37.14
N ARG A 41 -26.93 21.23 -36.27
CA ARG A 41 -26.12 22.04 -35.34
C ARG A 41 -24.77 22.39 -35.95
N TYR A 42 -24.44 23.67 -35.86
CA TYR A 42 -23.16 24.24 -36.27
C TYR A 42 -22.47 24.89 -35.07
N TYR A 43 -21.18 24.60 -34.95
CA TYR A 43 -20.31 25.13 -33.90
C TYR A 43 -19.21 25.98 -34.54
N ALA A 44 -18.89 27.09 -33.90
CA ALA A 44 -17.78 27.94 -34.31
C ALA A 44 -16.45 27.39 -33.77
N VAL A 45 -15.36 27.49 -34.54
CA VAL A 45 -14.00 27.13 -34.07
C VAL A 45 -13.63 27.90 -32.80
N GLU A 46 -14.13 29.12 -32.68
CA GLU A 46 -13.95 30.02 -31.53
C GLU A 46 -14.62 29.47 -30.24
N GLN A 47 -15.45 28.43 -30.33
CA GLN A 47 -16.03 27.74 -29.18
C GLN A 47 -15.12 26.64 -28.59
N LEU A 48 -14.02 26.29 -29.26
CA LEU A 48 -13.08 25.27 -28.77
C LEU A 48 -12.46 25.61 -27.40
N PRO A 49 -12.03 26.84 -27.10
CA PRO A 49 -11.50 27.16 -25.76
C PRO A 49 -12.51 26.89 -24.64
N ARG A 50 -13.79 27.21 -24.88
CA ARG A 50 -14.87 26.91 -23.92
C ARG A 50 -15.05 25.40 -23.75
N LEU A 51 -15.06 24.64 -24.84
CA LEU A 51 -15.13 23.19 -24.79
C LEU A 51 -13.95 22.59 -24.01
N ASN A 52 -12.71 23.02 -24.28
CA ASN A 52 -11.52 22.54 -23.58
C ASN A 52 -11.59 22.80 -22.08
N ARG A 53 -12.14 23.94 -21.65
CA ARG A 53 -12.36 24.22 -20.23
C ARG A 53 -13.39 23.28 -19.61
N ILE A 54 -14.48 22.95 -20.31
CA ILE A 54 -15.46 21.95 -19.86
C ILE A 54 -14.79 20.59 -19.67
N LEU A 55 -13.98 20.16 -20.64
CA LEU A 55 -13.29 18.87 -20.60
C LEU A 55 -12.29 18.80 -19.45
N ALA A 56 -11.45 19.82 -19.29
CA ALA A 56 -10.47 19.87 -18.20
C ALA A 56 -11.14 19.76 -16.81
N LEU A 57 -12.23 20.49 -16.58
CA LEU A 57 -12.95 20.42 -15.30
C LEU A 57 -13.63 19.07 -15.09
N LYS A 58 -14.14 18.46 -16.16
CA LYS A 58 -14.72 17.10 -16.13
C LYS A 58 -13.64 16.06 -15.79
N ASP A 59 -12.45 16.20 -16.35
CA ASP A 59 -11.31 15.29 -16.10
C ASP A 59 -10.83 15.37 -14.64
N LEU A 60 -11.01 16.52 -13.99
CA LEU A 60 -10.82 16.68 -12.53
C LEU A 60 -11.95 16.04 -11.69
N GLY A 61 -12.93 15.41 -12.33
CA GLY A 61 -14.02 14.70 -11.66
C GLY A 61 -15.12 15.61 -11.11
N LEU A 62 -15.26 16.83 -11.64
CA LEU A 62 -16.41 17.70 -11.37
C LEU A 62 -17.64 17.23 -12.15
N ALA A 63 -18.80 17.32 -11.52
CA ALA A 63 -20.07 17.02 -12.17
C ALA A 63 -20.48 18.13 -13.15
N LEU A 64 -21.24 17.78 -14.19
CA LEU A 64 -21.57 18.70 -15.29
C LEU A 64 -22.39 19.92 -14.85
N ASP A 65 -23.20 19.79 -13.80
CA ASP A 65 -23.94 20.86 -13.12
C ASP A 65 -23.02 21.84 -12.38
N GLN A 66 -21.98 21.33 -11.71
CA GLN A 66 -20.93 22.14 -11.09
C GLN A 66 -20.17 22.91 -12.17
N ILE A 67 -19.77 22.23 -13.25
CA ILE A 67 -19.07 22.84 -14.40
C ILE A 67 -19.92 23.95 -15.02
N ARG A 68 -21.23 23.74 -15.16
CA ARG A 68 -22.15 24.75 -15.68
C ARG A 68 -22.13 26.02 -14.82
N SER A 69 -22.23 25.86 -13.50
CA SER A 69 -22.18 26.97 -12.56
C SER A 69 -20.85 27.73 -12.62
N LEU A 70 -19.73 27.02 -12.82
CA LEU A 70 -18.39 27.60 -12.96
C LEU A 70 -18.24 28.45 -14.24
N ILE A 71 -18.84 28.01 -15.34
CA ILE A 71 -18.66 28.61 -16.67
C ILE A 71 -19.69 29.72 -16.95
N GLU A 72 -20.90 29.65 -16.38
CA GLU A 72 -21.92 30.69 -16.57
C GLU A 72 -21.68 31.94 -15.73
N ARG A 73 -21.01 31.81 -14.58
CA ARG A 73 -20.93 32.90 -13.59
C ARG A 73 -19.64 33.72 -13.62
N ASP A 74 -18.71 33.43 -14.54
CA ASP A 74 -17.33 33.97 -14.49
C ASP A 74 -16.83 34.04 -13.05
N LEU A 75 -16.88 32.89 -12.37
CA LEU A 75 -16.63 32.86 -10.94
C LEU A 75 -15.25 33.46 -10.63
N PRO A 76 -15.13 34.25 -9.55
CA PRO A 76 -13.85 34.73 -9.07
C PRO A 76 -12.87 33.57 -8.93
N ILE A 77 -11.61 33.81 -9.27
CA ILE A 77 -10.55 32.78 -9.25
C ILE A 77 -10.47 32.11 -7.88
N GLU A 78 -10.73 32.86 -6.81
CA GLU A 78 -10.72 32.41 -5.42
C GLU A 78 -11.80 31.35 -5.15
N GLN A 79 -12.99 31.46 -5.77
CA GLN A 79 -14.06 30.46 -5.61
C GLN A 79 -13.73 29.17 -6.35
N LEU A 80 -13.15 29.27 -7.55
CA LEU A 80 -12.69 28.12 -8.31
C LEU A 80 -11.56 27.40 -7.55
N GLU A 81 -10.60 28.14 -7.02
CA GLU A 81 -9.52 27.58 -6.20
C GLU A 81 -10.07 26.85 -4.97
N GLY A 82 -11.01 27.46 -4.24
CA GLY A 82 -11.65 26.81 -3.09
C GLY A 82 -12.35 25.49 -3.44
N MET A 83 -13.07 25.45 -4.57
CA MET A 83 -13.71 24.21 -5.05
C MET A 83 -12.71 23.12 -5.43
N LEU A 84 -11.59 23.51 -6.06
CA LEU A 84 -10.53 22.56 -6.43
C LEU A 84 -9.78 22.02 -5.20
N LEU A 85 -9.55 22.86 -4.20
CA LEU A 85 -8.97 22.43 -2.92
C LEU A 85 -9.88 21.44 -2.18
N MET A 86 -11.19 21.67 -2.15
CA MET A 86 -12.15 20.69 -1.60
C MET A 86 -12.08 19.37 -2.37
N LYS A 87 -12.05 19.42 -3.71
CA LYS A 87 -11.95 18.22 -4.54
C LYS A 87 -10.63 17.46 -4.30
N GLN A 88 -9.53 18.18 -4.12
CA GLN A 88 -8.24 17.59 -3.76
C GLN A 88 -8.35 16.82 -2.44
N GLN A 89 -8.92 17.42 -1.40
CA GLN A 89 -9.10 16.78 -0.09
C GLN A 89 -9.98 15.52 -0.19
N ASP A 90 -11.07 15.57 -0.95
CA ASP A 90 -11.95 14.41 -1.18
C ASP A 90 -11.18 13.25 -1.84
N LEU A 91 -10.34 13.55 -2.84
CA LEU A 91 -9.52 12.56 -3.53
C LEU A 91 -8.46 11.96 -2.60
N GLU A 92 -7.77 12.78 -1.81
CA GLU A 92 -6.80 12.31 -0.82
C GLU A 92 -7.45 11.41 0.23
N GLN A 93 -8.63 11.77 0.72
CA GLN A 93 -9.40 10.94 1.65
C GLN A 93 -9.83 9.61 1.02
N SER A 94 -10.28 9.65 -0.24
CA SER A 94 -10.68 8.46 -0.99
C SER A 94 -9.50 7.50 -1.19
N LEU A 95 -8.32 8.03 -1.56
CA LEU A 95 -7.09 7.24 -1.68
C LEU A 95 -6.70 6.57 -0.36
N LYS A 96 -6.80 7.29 0.75
CA LYS A 96 -6.53 6.72 2.08
C LYS A 96 -7.50 5.58 2.41
N GLN A 97 -8.78 5.75 2.11
CA GLN A 97 -9.80 4.73 2.36
C GLN A 97 -9.58 3.48 1.49
N GLU A 98 -9.30 3.66 0.20
CA GLU A 98 -9.04 2.55 -0.72
C GLU A 98 -7.74 1.80 -0.37
N SER A 99 -6.72 2.51 0.12
CA SER A 99 -5.49 1.88 0.64
C SER A 99 -5.78 0.99 1.85
N ILE A 100 -6.56 1.48 2.84
CA ILE A 100 -6.98 0.68 4.00
C ILE A 100 -7.80 -0.54 3.54
N ARG A 101 -8.66 -0.38 2.54
CA ARG A 101 -9.47 -1.47 1.98
C ARG A 101 -8.60 -2.51 1.30
N LEU A 102 -7.59 -2.08 0.54
CA LEU A 102 -6.62 -2.96 -0.12
C LEU A 102 -5.86 -3.80 0.91
N GLN A 103 -5.37 -3.19 1.99
CA GLN A 103 -4.69 -3.92 3.08
C GLN A 103 -5.58 -5.02 3.68
N ARG A 104 -6.88 -4.77 3.87
CA ARG A 104 -7.83 -5.79 4.35
C ARG A 104 -8.00 -6.94 3.36
N VAL A 105 -8.07 -6.63 2.06
CA VAL A 105 -8.15 -7.65 1.01
C VAL A 105 -6.88 -8.50 1.00
N GLU A 106 -5.71 -7.88 1.09
CA GLU A 106 -4.43 -8.60 1.14
C GLU A 106 -4.30 -9.49 2.36
N ALA A 107 -4.68 -9.00 3.54
CA ALA A 107 -4.73 -9.81 4.76
C ALA A 107 -5.65 -11.04 4.60
N ARG A 108 -6.84 -10.85 3.99
CA ARG A 108 -7.76 -11.94 3.72
C ARG A 108 -7.20 -12.94 2.71
N LEU A 109 -6.51 -12.47 1.67
CA LEU A 109 -5.83 -13.34 0.70
C LEU A 109 -4.70 -14.14 1.36
N ARG A 110 -3.92 -13.53 2.27
CA ARG A 110 -2.90 -14.26 3.06
C ARG A 110 -3.54 -15.36 3.90
N GLN A 111 -4.65 -15.07 4.57
CA GLN A 111 -5.40 -16.06 5.35
C GLN A 111 -5.89 -17.23 4.47
N LEU A 112 -6.56 -16.95 3.35
CA LEU A 112 -7.09 -17.99 2.47
C LEU A 112 -5.98 -18.87 1.87
N ARG A 113 -4.82 -18.29 1.53
CA ARG A 113 -3.66 -19.05 1.06
C ARG A 113 -3.09 -19.98 2.13
N ARG A 114 -3.23 -19.62 3.41
CA ARG A 114 -2.83 -20.47 4.55
C ARG A 114 -3.88 -21.56 4.83
N GLU A 115 -5.17 -21.22 4.79
CA GLU A 115 -6.28 -22.17 5.02
C GLU A 115 -6.38 -23.26 3.93
N GLY A 116 -6.04 -22.93 2.67
CA GLY A 116 -6.03 -23.88 1.55
C GLY A 116 -4.81 -24.82 1.50
N VAL A 117 -3.83 -24.63 2.40
CA VAL A 117 -2.69 -25.51 2.58
C VAL A 117 -2.86 -26.17 3.93
N ALA A 118 -3.55 -27.33 3.97
CA ALA A 118 -3.33 -28.25 5.06
C ALA A 118 -1.80 -28.44 5.16
N PRO A 119 -1.17 -28.20 6.32
CA PRO A 119 0.27 -28.33 6.42
C PRO A 119 0.66 -29.74 5.96
N ALA A 120 1.49 -29.82 4.92
CA ALA A 120 2.07 -31.07 4.45
C ALA A 120 3.17 -31.55 5.41
N TYR A 121 2.94 -31.42 6.71
CA TYR A 121 3.82 -31.86 7.76
C TYR A 121 2.99 -32.47 8.89
N ASP A 122 3.41 -33.66 9.31
CA ASP A 122 2.87 -34.28 10.52
C ASP A 122 3.41 -33.54 11.74
N VAL A 123 2.50 -33.06 12.59
CA VAL A 123 2.86 -32.50 13.89
C VAL A 123 3.17 -33.67 14.82
N VAL A 124 4.46 -33.87 15.12
CA VAL A 124 4.92 -34.89 16.07
C VAL A 124 5.33 -34.21 17.38
N VAL A 125 4.66 -34.59 18.47
CA VAL A 125 5.05 -34.15 19.82
C VAL A 125 6.30 -34.93 20.26
N LYS A 126 7.35 -34.23 20.68
CA LYS A 126 8.59 -34.81 21.20
C LYS A 126 8.92 -34.20 22.55
N SER A 127 9.47 -35.01 23.47
CA SER A 127 10.10 -34.46 24.67
C SER A 127 11.35 -33.69 24.32
N ALA A 128 11.58 -32.53 24.94
CA ALA A 128 12.82 -31.76 24.82
C ALA A 128 13.54 -31.69 26.17
N THR A 129 14.83 -32.04 26.17
CA THR A 129 15.70 -31.91 27.35
C THR A 129 16.01 -30.46 27.64
N ALA A 130 16.18 -30.11 28.92
CA ALA A 130 16.70 -28.79 29.28
C ALA A 130 18.07 -28.55 28.63
N GLN A 131 18.30 -27.35 28.10
CA GLN A 131 19.50 -27.04 27.35
C GLN A 131 19.97 -25.62 27.65
N TRP A 132 21.26 -25.47 27.92
CA TRP A 132 21.86 -24.14 28.05
C TRP A 132 22.10 -23.53 26.68
N ILE A 133 21.82 -22.24 26.57
CA ILE A 133 22.03 -21.44 25.38
C ILE A 133 22.78 -20.15 25.74
N ALA A 134 23.57 -19.64 24.80
CA ALA A 134 24.04 -18.26 24.80
C ALA A 134 23.48 -17.56 23.57
N GLY A 135 22.75 -16.47 23.78
CA GLY A 135 22.07 -15.79 22.70
C GLY A 135 21.91 -14.30 22.92
N ARG A 136 21.42 -13.64 21.88
CA ARG A 136 21.10 -12.21 21.89
C ARG A 136 19.66 -12.00 21.44
N ARG A 137 18.95 -11.16 22.18
CA ARG A 137 17.61 -10.69 21.85
C ARG A 137 17.68 -9.47 20.94
N ILE A 138 16.91 -9.48 19.87
CA ILE A 138 16.83 -8.44 18.86
C ILE A 138 15.36 -8.24 18.48
N VAL A 139 15.04 -7.09 17.90
CA VAL A 139 13.73 -6.83 17.29
C VAL A 139 13.90 -6.80 15.78
N ILE A 140 13.14 -7.64 15.08
CA ILE A 140 13.09 -7.64 13.61
C ILE A 140 11.89 -6.78 13.20
N PRO A 141 12.06 -5.65 12.49
CA PRO A 141 10.97 -4.72 12.22
C PRO A 141 9.83 -5.33 11.42
N THR A 142 10.13 -6.12 10.39
CA THR A 142 9.12 -6.77 9.53
C THR A 142 9.54 -8.17 9.12
N LEU A 143 8.60 -8.98 8.62
CA LEU A 143 8.92 -10.28 8.04
C LEU A 143 9.87 -10.21 6.83
N ASP A 144 9.83 -9.12 6.06
CA ASP A 144 10.72 -8.93 4.90
C ASP A 144 12.18 -8.71 5.32
N ASP A 145 12.39 -8.11 6.49
CA ASP A 145 13.73 -7.89 7.05
C ASP A 145 14.33 -9.16 7.70
N MET A 146 13.51 -10.19 7.94
CA MET A 146 13.87 -11.34 8.78
C MET A 146 15.11 -12.06 8.31
N ALA A 147 15.23 -12.36 7.01
CA ALA A 147 16.35 -13.13 6.48
C ALA A 147 17.68 -12.39 6.68
N THR A 148 17.70 -11.11 6.34
CA THR A 148 18.89 -10.26 6.39
C THR A 148 19.32 -10.02 7.83
N ILE A 149 18.41 -9.54 8.68
CA ILE A 149 18.74 -9.21 10.08
C ILE A 149 19.18 -10.46 10.85
N ARG A 150 18.50 -11.60 10.65
CA ARG A 150 18.87 -12.85 11.32
C ARG A 150 20.26 -13.33 10.92
N CYS A 151 20.60 -13.25 9.63
CA CYS A 151 21.93 -13.63 9.14
C CYS A 151 23.04 -12.78 9.79
N HIS A 152 22.86 -11.46 9.80
CA HIS A 152 23.80 -10.55 10.46
C HIS A 152 23.93 -10.83 11.95
N ALA A 153 22.80 -11.01 12.64
CA ALA A 153 22.82 -11.23 14.08
C ALA A 153 23.40 -12.60 14.46
N PHE A 154 23.20 -13.67 13.70
CA PHE A 154 23.93 -14.93 13.93
C PHE A 154 25.43 -14.81 13.70
N THR A 155 25.84 -14.03 12.69
CA THR A 155 27.26 -13.75 12.44
C THR A 155 27.91 -13.06 13.64
N GLU A 156 27.21 -12.11 14.25
CA GLU A 156 27.70 -11.41 15.46
C GLU A 156 27.75 -12.33 16.69
N VAL A 157 26.76 -13.20 16.87
CA VAL A 157 26.79 -14.20 17.94
C VAL A 157 28.01 -15.13 17.76
N LEU A 158 28.23 -15.64 16.54
CA LEU A 158 29.40 -16.47 16.21
C LEU A 158 30.73 -15.75 16.41
N ALA A 159 30.79 -14.44 16.14
CA ALA A 159 31.98 -13.63 16.40
C ALA A 159 32.34 -13.63 17.89
N THR A 160 31.35 -13.54 18.79
CA THR A 160 31.58 -13.67 20.24
C THR A 160 32.12 -15.04 20.64
N PHE A 161 31.57 -16.13 20.10
CA PHE A 161 32.11 -17.47 20.32
C PHE A 161 33.58 -17.58 19.88
N THR A 162 33.89 -17.02 18.71
CA THR A 162 35.24 -16.97 18.15
C THR A 162 36.19 -16.18 19.07
N ALA A 163 35.77 -15.01 19.55
CA ALA A 163 36.56 -14.17 20.46
C ALA A 163 36.85 -14.89 21.80
N LEU A 164 35.88 -15.65 22.31
CA LEU A 164 36.05 -16.48 23.52
C LEU A 164 36.83 -17.77 23.28
N ARG A 165 37.19 -18.08 22.02
CA ARG A 165 37.77 -19.37 21.60
C ARG A 165 36.91 -20.56 22.02
N LEU A 166 35.60 -20.38 21.95
CA LEU A 166 34.60 -21.41 22.20
C LEU A 166 34.03 -21.90 20.87
N LYS A 167 33.67 -23.18 20.82
CA LYS A 167 32.87 -23.72 19.72
C LYS A 167 31.39 -23.60 20.08
N PRO A 168 30.53 -23.05 19.20
CA PRO A 168 29.10 -23.11 19.41
C PRO A 168 28.62 -24.56 19.40
N GLY A 169 27.59 -24.87 20.17
CA GLY A 169 26.95 -26.18 20.12
C GLY A 169 26.21 -26.42 18.81
N ASP A 170 25.88 -27.67 18.54
CA ASP A 170 25.33 -28.13 17.25
C ASP A 170 23.91 -27.60 16.93
N LYS A 171 23.28 -26.91 17.87
CA LYS A 171 21.93 -26.36 17.72
C LYS A 171 22.00 -24.85 17.63
N GLU A 172 21.81 -24.36 16.41
CA GLU A 172 21.42 -22.98 16.13
C GLU A 172 19.92 -22.82 16.39
N MET A 173 19.53 -21.81 17.17
CA MET A 173 18.15 -21.60 17.59
C MET A 173 17.72 -20.15 17.37
N ALA A 174 16.51 -19.97 16.82
CA ALA A 174 15.78 -18.71 16.84
C ALA A 174 14.53 -18.89 17.70
N ILE A 175 14.42 -18.11 18.76
CA ILE A 175 13.35 -18.19 19.75
C ILE A 175 12.52 -16.92 19.64
N TYR A 176 11.24 -17.05 19.35
CA TYR A 176 10.32 -15.92 19.22
C TYR A 176 9.61 -15.68 20.56
N HIS A 177 9.72 -14.46 21.08
CA HIS A 177 9.10 -14.05 22.35
C HIS A 177 7.81 -13.27 22.09
N VAL A 178 6.93 -13.83 21.25
CA VAL A 178 5.63 -13.25 20.92
C VAL A 178 4.52 -14.19 21.39
N GLU A 179 3.54 -13.66 22.13
CA GLU A 179 2.39 -14.44 22.62
C GLU A 179 1.36 -14.68 21.51
N GLU A 180 1.24 -13.72 20.59
CA GLU A 180 0.35 -13.77 19.44
C GLU A 180 1.14 -13.63 18.14
N TYR A 181 0.52 -14.00 17.03
CA TYR A 181 1.10 -13.83 15.70
C TYR A 181 1.30 -12.33 15.39
N ALA A 182 2.53 -11.96 15.03
CA ALA A 182 2.90 -10.59 14.65
C ALA A 182 3.67 -10.59 13.31
N GLU A 183 3.36 -9.65 12.42
CA GLU A 183 4.10 -9.39 11.17
C GLU A 183 5.12 -8.25 11.31
N GLU A 184 5.05 -7.51 12.42
CA GLU A 184 5.90 -6.35 12.73
C GLU A 184 6.53 -6.49 14.12
N ASN A 185 7.70 -5.87 14.31
CA ASN A 185 8.43 -5.81 15.58
C ASN A 185 8.59 -7.17 16.27
N LEU A 186 9.08 -8.17 15.52
CA LEU A 186 9.24 -9.53 16.01
C LEU A 186 10.39 -9.62 17.01
N ASP A 187 10.04 -9.76 18.28
CA ASP A 187 10.99 -9.99 19.37
C ASP A 187 11.58 -11.40 19.27
N THR A 188 12.86 -11.45 18.90
CA THR A 188 13.54 -12.67 18.50
C THR A 188 14.87 -12.80 19.22
N GLU A 189 15.12 -13.96 19.82
CA GLU A 189 16.41 -14.32 20.41
C GLU A 189 17.13 -15.33 19.52
N LEU A 190 18.35 -14.97 19.11
CA LEU A 190 19.22 -15.83 18.32
C LEU A 190 20.29 -16.40 19.21
N ALA A 191 20.40 -17.73 19.26
CA ALA A 191 21.24 -18.40 20.23
C ALA A 191 21.87 -19.67 19.68
N TYR A 192 22.99 -20.06 20.30
CA TYR A 192 23.57 -21.39 20.15
C TYR A 192 23.52 -22.14 21.47
N GLY A 193 23.42 -23.46 21.39
CA GLY A 193 23.63 -24.33 22.55
C GLY A 193 25.04 -24.16 23.14
N ILE A 194 25.15 -24.20 24.46
CA ILE A 194 26.43 -24.15 25.19
C ILE A 194 26.48 -25.24 26.25
N ASP A 195 27.69 -25.57 26.67
CA ASP A 195 27.91 -26.35 27.90
C ASP A 195 27.61 -25.45 29.13
N PRO A 196 26.84 -25.92 30.14
CA PRO A 196 26.63 -25.16 31.38
C PRO A 196 27.92 -24.66 32.04
N ALA A 197 29.03 -25.40 31.94
CA ALA A 197 30.32 -24.99 32.49
C ALA A 197 30.90 -23.73 31.81
N GLN A 198 30.39 -23.36 30.63
CA GLN A 198 30.83 -22.18 29.87
C GLN A 198 29.95 -20.95 30.13
N ALA A 199 28.84 -21.08 30.87
CA ALA A 199 27.84 -20.01 31.00
C ALA A 199 28.42 -18.68 31.50
N SER A 200 29.26 -18.72 32.55
CA SER A 200 29.90 -17.52 33.11
C SER A 200 30.88 -16.83 32.15
N ARG A 201 31.36 -17.52 31.12
CA ARG A 201 32.28 -16.94 30.12
C ARG A 201 31.62 -15.92 29.21
N PHE A 202 30.29 -15.89 29.17
CA PHE A 202 29.52 -14.92 28.39
C PHE A 202 29.19 -13.64 29.17
N GLU A 203 29.51 -13.56 30.46
CA GLU A 203 29.31 -12.35 31.25
C GLU A 203 30.10 -11.18 30.66
N GLY A 204 29.41 -10.04 30.44
CA GLY A 204 30.00 -8.84 29.84
C GLY A 204 30.22 -8.89 28.32
N THR A 205 29.84 -9.98 27.64
CA THR A 205 30.04 -10.13 26.18
C THR A 205 28.88 -9.62 25.33
N GLY A 206 27.77 -9.22 25.97
CA GLY A 206 26.52 -8.84 25.30
C GLY A 206 25.64 -10.03 24.89
N LEU A 207 26.13 -11.27 25.02
CA LEU A 207 25.30 -12.48 24.96
C LEU A 207 24.81 -12.86 26.36
N VAL A 208 23.57 -13.35 26.43
CA VAL A 208 22.95 -13.83 27.65
C VAL A 208 23.00 -15.35 27.66
N ALA A 209 23.68 -15.93 28.67
CA ALA A 209 23.67 -17.36 28.92
C ALA A 209 22.51 -17.72 29.84
N ARG A 210 21.62 -18.62 29.40
CA ARG A 210 20.47 -19.08 30.20
C ARG A 210 20.06 -20.50 29.82
N GLN A 211 19.28 -21.14 30.67
CA GLN A 211 18.75 -22.47 30.41
C GLN A 211 17.35 -22.39 29.78
N LEU A 212 17.12 -23.15 28.72
CA LEU A 212 15.79 -23.49 28.22
C LEU A 212 15.20 -24.63 29.07
N PRO A 213 13.91 -24.54 29.44
CA PRO A 213 13.29 -25.51 30.33
C PRO A 213 13.14 -26.88 29.67
N PHE A 214 13.02 -27.91 30.52
CA PHE A 214 12.60 -29.25 30.10
C PHE A 214 11.12 -29.22 29.68
N ALA A 215 10.78 -29.82 28.55
CA ALA A 215 9.41 -29.97 28.06
C ALA A 215 9.05 -31.46 27.95
N PRO A 216 8.25 -32.02 28.87
CA PRO A 216 7.81 -33.42 28.82
C PRO A 216 6.80 -33.66 27.69
N LEU A 217 6.66 -34.92 27.26
CA LEU A 217 5.48 -35.35 26.51
C LEU A 217 4.26 -35.24 27.44
N THR A 218 3.24 -34.51 27.01
CA THR A 218 1.92 -34.49 27.64
C THR A 218 0.96 -35.33 26.83
#